data_AF-A0A7X3TC24-F1
#
_entry.id   AF-A0A7X3TC24-F1
#
_cell.length_a   1.000
_cell.length_b   1.000
_cell.length_c   1.000
_cell.angle_alpha   90.00
_cell.angle_beta   90.00
_cell.angle_gamma   90.00
#
_symmetry.space_group_name_H-M   'P 1'
#
loop_
_entity.id
_entity.type
_entity.pdbx_description
1 polymer ?
#
loop_
_entity_poly.entity_id
_entity_poly.type
_entity_poly.pdbx_seq_one_letter_code
_entity_poly.pdbx_strand_id
1 'polypeptide(L)'
;MAPAHPLPLPYAPTETAELYPESDGKPMAETERHFRELLKNFNRIENHFAHLPDVYVLGDMMMYYEEGDPRKSISPDIFVAFGIGKKERRIYKIWEEGKPPDFVLEFAR
;
A
#
# COMPACT_ATOMS: atom_id res chain seq x y z
N MET A 1 28.82 19.63 -22.01
CA MET A 1 27.36 19.41 -21.85
C MET A 1 27.17 18.54 -20.63
N ALA A 2 26.64 19.09 -19.53
CA ALA A 2 26.31 18.35 -18.31
C ALA A 2 24.89 17.76 -18.43
N PRO A 3 24.58 16.62 -17.76
CA PRO A 3 23.31 15.94 -17.92
C PRO A 3 22.17 16.70 -17.22
N ALA A 4 21.01 16.75 -17.86
CA ALA A 4 19.79 17.29 -17.29
C ALA A 4 19.41 16.48 -16.03
N HIS A 5 19.35 17.15 -14.88
CA HIS A 5 18.75 16.62 -13.66
C HIS A 5 17.25 16.36 -13.90
N PRO A 6 16.67 15.28 -13.34
CA PRO A 6 15.23 15.07 -13.42
C PRO A 6 14.48 16.20 -12.73
N LEU A 7 13.38 16.63 -13.34
CA LEU A 7 12.50 17.67 -12.81
C LEU A 7 11.99 17.25 -11.42
N PRO A 8 11.95 18.18 -10.44
CA PRO A 8 11.32 17.89 -9.16
C PRO A 8 9.83 17.64 -9.43
N LEU A 9 9.35 16.43 -9.11
CA LEU A 9 7.91 16.21 -9.05
C LEU A 9 7.34 17.18 -8.01
N PRO A 10 6.35 18.01 -8.35
CA PRO A 10 5.77 18.94 -7.40
C PRO A 10 5.17 18.13 -6.26
N TYR A 11 5.74 18.30 -5.06
CA TYR A 11 5.17 17.89 -3.80
C TYR A 11 3.73 18.45 -3.74
N ALA A 12 2.74 17.57 -3.90
CA ALA A 12 1.34 17.98 -3.88
C ALA A 12 0.99 18.49 -2.47
N PRO A 13 0.27 19.63 -2.36
CA PRO A 13 0.08 20.32 -1.10
C PRO A 13 -0.80 19.55 -0.11
N THR A 14 -0.51 19.77 1.16
CA THR A 14 -1.22 19.36 2.37
C THR A 14 -2.70 19.77 2.36
N GLU A 15 -3.62 18.91 1.89
CA GLU A 15 -5.03 18.81 2.36
C GLU A 15 -5.73 17.52 1.87
N THR A 16 -5.02 16.38 1.87
CA THR A 16 -5.58 15.10 1.37
C THR A 16 -6.05 14.14 2.45
N ALA A 17 -5.65 14.31 3.72
CA ALA A 17 -6.02 13.41 4.80
C ALA A 17 -7.53 13.43 5.12
N GLU A 18 -8.22 14.56 4.92
CA GLU A 18 -9.68 14.64 5.09
C GLU A 18 -10.42 13.88 3.98
N LEU A 19 -9.93 13.97 2.74
CA LEU A 19 -10.56 13.27 1.61
C LEU A 19 -10.22 11.78 1.63
N TYR A 20 -8.96 11.40 1.87
CA TYR A 20 -8.48 10.02 1.86
C TYR A 20 -7.98 9.61 3.25
N PRO A 21 -8.88 9.18 4.15
CA PRO A 21 -8.50 8.77 5.49
C PRO A 21 -7.61 7.52 5.48
N GLU A 22 -6.84 7.35 6.54
CA GLU A 22 -5.88 6.23 6.67
C GLU A 22 -6.49 5.03 7.37
N SER A 23 -7.66 5.23 7.96
CA SER A 23 -8.44 4.23 8.68
C SER A 23 -9.92 4.53 8.45
N ASP A 24 -10.74 3.48 8.43
CA ASP A 24 -12.18 3.57 8.46
C ASP A 24 -12.74 3.84 9.87
N GLY A 25 -11.86 4.08 10.85
CA GLY A 25 -12.19 4.31 12.25
C GLY A 25 -12.59 3.05 13.01
N LYS A 26 -12.55 1.86 12.37
CA LYS A 26 -12.83 0.59 13.02
C LYS A 26 -11.52 -0.04 13.51
N PRO A 27 -11.50 -0.66 14.69
CA PRO A 27 -10.39 -1.53 15.06
C PRO A 27 -10.26 -2.65 14.03
N MET A 28 -9.02 -3.14 13.81
CA MET A 28 -8.80 -4.43 13.16
C MET A 28 -9.39 -5.52 14.07
N ALA A 29 -10.69 -5.80 13.89
CA ALA A 29 -11.45 -6.74 14.69
C ALA A 29 -11.27 -8.15 14.11
N GLU A 30 -10.10 -8.74 14.37
CA GLU A 30 -9.75 -10.08 13.88
C GLU A 30 -9.59 -11.10 15.01
N THR A 31 -9.78 -12.38 14.66
CA THR A 31 -9.50 -13.48 15.60
C THR A 31 -7.99 -13.67 15.77
N GLU A 32 -7.56 -14.23 16.92
CA GLU A 32 -6.15 -14.55 17.16
C GLU A 32 -5.57 -15.44 16.04
N ARG A 33 -6.36 -16.41 15.55
CA ARG A 33 -5.95 -17.29 14.45
C ARG A 33 -5.70 -16.51 13.18
N HIS A 34 -6.61 -15.61 12.80
CA HIS A 34 -6.47 -14.78 11.61
C HIS A 34 -5.23 -13.88 11.72
N PHE A 35 -5.06 -13.18 12.85
CA PHE A 35 -3.87 -12.35 13.10
C PHE A 35 -2.56 -13.14 12.98
N ARG A 36 -2.49 -14.35 13.56
CA ARG A 36 -1.29 -15.20 13.48
C ARG A 36 -0.97 -15.65 12.05
N GLU A 37 -1.97 -16.00 11.26
CA GLU A 37 -1.75 -16.38 9.86
C GLU A 37 -1.36 -15.16 8.99
N LEU A 38 -1.99 -14.00 9.19
CA LEU A 38 -1.63 -12.76 8.51
C LEU A 38 -0.15 -12.41 8.77
N LEU A 39 0.25 -12.31 10.05
CA LEU A 39 1.64 -11.95 10.41
C LEU A 39 2.66 -12.98 9.87
N LYS A 40 2.34 -14.27 9.96
CA LYS A 40 3.22 -15.35 9.49
C LYS A 40 3.43 -15.30 7.98
N ASN A 41 2.37 -15.06 7.20
CA ASN A 41 2.47 -15.01 5.74
C ASN A 41 3.06 -13.69 5.25
N PHE A 42 2.69 -12.57 5.90
CA PHE A 42 3.31 -11.27 5.63
C PHE A 42 4.83 -11.35 5.76
N ASN A 43 5.32 -11.83 6.92
CA ASN A 43 6.75 -11.97 7.16
C ASN A 43 7.44 -12.89 6.14
N ARG A 44 6.76 -13.96 5.67
CA ARG A 44 7.34 -14.86 4.65
C ARG A 44 7.47 -14.18 3.30
N ILE A 45 6.45 -13.46 2.87
CA ILE A 45 6.41 -12.76 1.58
C ILE A 45 7.39 -11.59 1.60
N GLU A 46 7.39 -10.78 2.67
CA GLU A 46 8.31 -9.67 2.82
C GLU A 46 9.77 -10.15 2.81
N ASN A 47 10.09 -11.22 3.56
CA ASN A 47 11.43 -11.80 3.56
C ASN A 47 11.84 -12.37 2.19
N HIS A 48 10.90 -12.99 1.46
CA HIS A 48 11.16 -13.50 0.11
C HIS A 48 11.60 -12.38 -0.85
N PHE A 49 11.00 -11.20 -0.74
CA PHE A 49 11.34 -10.03 -1.56
C PHE A 49 12.29 -9.04 -0.87
N ALA A 50 12.91 -9.41 0.26
CA ALA A 50 13.75 -8.50 1.05
C ALA A 50 14.92 -7.90 0.23
N HIS A 51 15.49 -8.70 -0.68
CA HIS A 51 16.63 -8.30 -1.50
C HIS A 51 16.27 -7.53 -2.79
N LEU A 52 14.99 -7.40 -3.12
CA LEU A 52 14.53 -6.68 -4.32
C LEU A 52 14.03 -5.28 -3.92
N PRO A 53 14.80 -4.20 -4.15
CA PRO A 53 14.46 -2.86 -3.67
C PRO A 53 13.25 -2.25 -4.39
N ASP A 54 12.89 -2.78 -5.55
CA ASP A 54 11.80 -2.37 -6.42
C ASP A 54 10.47 -3.09 -6.11
N VAL A 55 10.46 -4.05 -5.17
CA VAL A 55 9.25 -4.76 -4.74
C VAL A 55 8.74 -4.21 -3.42
N TYR A 56 7.47 -3.78 -3.41
CA TYR A 56 6.78 -3.32 -2.23
C TYR A 56 5.80 -4.39 -1.73
N VAL A 57 5.88 -4.72 -0.44
CA VAL A 57 5.00 -5.67 0.24
C VAL A 57 4.40 -4.95 1.45
N LEU A 58 3.07 -4.96 1.57
CA LEU A 58 2.38 -4.49 2.76
C LEU A 58 1.04 -5.23 2.92
N GLY A 59 0.28 -4.90 3.94
CA GLY A 59 -1.02 -5.46 4.26
C GLY A 59 -1.76 -4.53 5.21
N ASP A 60 -3.07 -4.70 5.33
CA ASP A 60 -3.95 -3.91 6.21
C ASP A 60 -3.74 -2.39 6.08
N MET A 61 -3.53 -1.91 4.85
CA MET A 61 -3.37 -0.48 4.53
C MET A 61 -4.48 -0.04 3.57
N MET A 62 -5.10 1.11 3.90
CA MET A 62 -6.08 1.76 3.04
C MET A 62 -5.52 2.04 1.64
N MET A 63 -6.21 1.48 0.64
CA MET A 63 -5.89 1.58 -0.77
C MET A 63 -7.06 2.18 -1.54
N TYR A 64 -6.80 3.24 -2.30
CA TYR A 64 -7.79 3.96 -3.11
C TYR A 64 -7.57 3.68 -4.58
N TYR A 65 -8.62 3.23 -5.27
CA TYR A 65 -8.56 2.82 -6.67
C TYR A 65 -9.24 3.78 -7.65
N GLU A 66 -9.85 4.86 -7.16
CA GLU A 66 -10.46 5.92 -7.97
C GLU A 66 -10.16 7.29 -7.33
N GLU A 67 -9.64 8.24 -8.12
CA GLU A 67 -9.35 9.58 -7.63
C GLU A 67 -10.64 10.42 -7.51
N GLY A 68 -10.81 11.08 -6.37
CA GLY A 68 -11.93 11.97 -6.05
C GLY A 68 -13.08 11.30 -5.29
N ASP A 69 -13.09 9.97 -5.17
CA ASP A 69 -14.11 9.23 -4.43
C ASP A 69 -13.49 8.32 -3.35
N PRO A 70 -13.47 8.74 -2.07
CA PRO A 70 -12.85 7.94 -1.01
C PRO A 70 -13.61 6.67 -0.63
N ARG A 71 -14.84 6.50 -1.13
CA ARG A 71 -15.59 5.25 -0.98
C ARG A 71 -15.04 4.16 -1.90
N LYS A 72 -14.24 4.52 -2.89
CA LYS A 72 -13.53 3.62 -3.81
C LYS A 72 -12.21 3.18 -3.17
N SER A 73 -12.35 2.52 -2.04
CA SER A 73 -11.23 2.03 -1.24
C SER A 73 -11.40 0.59 -0.79
N ILE A 74 -10.27 -0.07 -0.54
CA ILE A 74 -10.13 -1.42 0.02
C ILE A 74 -8.95 -1.44 0.99
N SER A 75 -8.87 -2.44 1.87
CA SER A 75 -7.69 -2.74 2.70
C SER A 75 -7.38 -4.22 2.54
N PRO A 76 -6.49 -4.61 1.60
CA PRO A 76 -6.14 -6.01 1.40
C PRO A 76 -5.33 -6.55 2.58
N ASP A 77 -5.56 -7.80 2.98
CA ASP A 77 -4.81 -8.42 4.10
C ASP A 77 -3.30 -8.42 3.82
N ILE A 78 -2.88 -8.79 2.61
CA ILE A 78 -1.50 -8.67 2.11
C ILE A 78 -1.52 -8.37 0.60
N PHE A 79 -0.65 -7.50 0.12
CA PHE A 79 -0.43 -7.25 -1.30
C PHE A 79 1.05 -7.06 -1.67
N VAL A 80 1.36 -7.29 -2.94
CA VAL A 80 2.70 -7.13 -3.53
C VAL A 80 2.61 -6.26 -4.79
N ALA A 81 3.49 -5.26 -4.89
CA ALA A 81 3.59 -4.38 -6.04
C ALA A 81 5.04 -4.31 -6.56
N PHE A 82 5.27 -4.84 -7.75
CA PHE A 82 6.55 -4.81 -8.47
C PHE A 82 6.75 -3.45 -9.16
N GLY A 83 7.97 -2.92 -9.08
CA GLY A 83 8.36 -1.63 -9.66
C GLY A 83 7.98 -0.40 -8.83
N ILE A 84 7.34 -0.59 -7.67
CA ILE A 84 6.80 0.49 -6.82
C ILE A 84 7.78 0.92 -5.72
N GLY A 85 8.82 0.13 -5.47
CA GLY A 85 9.90 0.48 -4.56
C GLY A 85 9.52 0.51 -3.07
N LYS A 86 10.50 0.20 -2.23
CA LYS A 86 10.35 0.26 -0.77
C LYS A 86 10.38 1.71 -0.29
N LYS A 87 9.21 2.22 0.07
CA LYS A 87 9.04 3.47 0.80
C LYS A 87 7.88 3.28 1.78
N GLU A 88 7.98 3.93 2.93
CA GLU A 88 6.86 4.01 3.86
C GLU A 88 5.70 4.75 3.21
N ARG A 89 4.49 4.24 3.41
CA ARG A 89 3.25 4.82 2.90
C ARG A 89 2.25 4.81 4.04
N ARG A 90 1.47 5.89 4.16
CA ARG A 90 0.33 5.94 5.05
C ARG A 90 -0.94 5.36 4.40
N ILE A 91 -1.05 5.54 3.07
CA ILE A 91 -2.12 5.03 2.21
C ILE A 91 -1.54 4.69 0.83
N TYR A 92 -2.25 3.84 0.07
CA TYR A 92 -1.89 3.51 -1.31
C TYR A 92 -2.90 4.11 -2.29
N LYS A 93 -2.51 5.13 -3.05
CA LYS A 93 -3.34 5.73 -4.09
C LYS A 93 -2.86 5.24 -5.45
N ILE A 94 -3.69 4.50 -6.19
CA ILE A 94 -3.30 3.87 -7.46
C ILE A 94 -2.77 4.90 -8.47
N TRP A 95 -3.34 6.11 -8.51
CA TRP A 95 -2.91 7.16 -9.43
C TRP A 95 -1.58 7.82 -9.05
N GLU A 96 -1.18 7.79 -7.77
CA GLU A 96 0.12 8.30 -7.33
C GLU A 96 1.23 7.25 -7.49
N GLU A 97 0.89 5.97 -7.31
CA GLU A 97 1.82 4.85 -7.50
C GLU A 97 1.89 4.42 -8.98
N GLY A 98 0.91 4.79 -9.80
CA GLY A 98 0.84 4.53 -11.24
C GLY A 98 0.25 3.17 -11.63
N LYS A 99 -0.04 2.28 -10.66
CA LYS A 99 -0.62 0.95 -10.88
C LYS A 99 -1.25 0.36 -9.60
N PRO A 100 -2.18 -0.62 -9.72
CA PRO A 100 -2.56 -1.48 -8.61
C PRO A 100 -1.42 -2.43 -8.20
N PRO A 101 -1.55 -3.12 -7.04
CA PRO A 101 -0.73 -4.28 -6.73
C PRO A 101 -0.84 -5.36 -7.82
N ASP A 102 0.23 -6.12 -8.00
CA ASP A 102 0.29 -7.25 -8.93
C ASP A 102 -0.27 -8.54 -8.31
N PHE A 103 -0.28 -8.61 -6.98
CA PHE A 103 -0.76 -9.75 -6.23
C PHE A 103 -1.41 -9.31 -4.93
N VAL A 104 -2.49 -9.99 -4.56
CA VAL A 104 -3.22 -9.83 -3.29
C VAL A 104 -3.47 -11.22 -2.70
N LEU A 105 -3.33 -11.33 -1.38
CA LEU A 105 -3.68 -12.52 -0.59
C LEU A 105 -4.67 -12.10 0.50
N GLU A 106 -5.83 -12.77 0.52
CA GLU A 106 -6.89 -12.56 1.52
C GLU A 106 -7.08 -13.82 2.36
N PHE A 107 -7.37 -13.66 3.65
CA PHE A 107 -7.68 -14.72 4.58
C PHE A 107 -9.18 -14.74 4.88
N ALA A 108 -9.85 -15.83 4.53
CA ALA A 108 -11.23 -16.03 4.94
C ALA A 108 -11.34 -16.16 6.47
N ARG A 109 -12.33 -15.47 7.05
CA ARG A 109 -12.65 -15.53 8.49
C ARG A 109 -13.35 -16.84 8.87
#